data_AF-A0AAV5LDI0-F1
#
_entry.id   AF-A0AAV5LDI0-F1
#
_cell.length_a   1.000
_cell.length_b   1.000
_cell.length_c   1.000
_cell.angle_alpha   90.00
_cell.angle_beta   90.00
_cell.angle_gamma   90.00
#
_symmetry.space_group_name_H-M   'P 1'
#
loop_
_entity.id
_entity.type
_entity.pdbx_description
1 polymer ?
#
loop_
_entity_poly.entity_id
_entity_poly.type
_entity_poly.pdbx_seq_one_letter_code
_entity_poly.pdbx_strand_id
1 'polypeptide(L)'
;MDPVCCESSSWMENAKVEKLSRGSNQPFYQVLVDVYADPNLLVAYVPEEHLTAPDKPDIRRFDHPYISFLFYGMDSAGDFIPIKQLREKYNRPRHEVPYDPQDDESGGDA
;
A
#
# COMPACT_ATOMS: atom_id res chain seq x y z
N MET A 1 -1.93 -2.81 -8.97
CA MET A 1 -1.88 -4.28 -8.89
C MET A 1 -1.82 -4.80 -10.31
N ASP A 2 -1.04 -5.85 -10.52
CA ASP A 2 -1.02 -6.56 -11.79
C ASP A 2 -1.96 -7.76 -11.68
N PRO A 3 -2.82 -8.04 -12.68
CA PRO A 3 -3.81 -9.11 -12.58
C PRO A 3 -3.19 -10.52 -12.58
N VAL A 4 -1.96 -10.63 -13.07
CA VAL A 4 -1.12 -11.83 -13.11
C VAL A 4 0.33 -11.43 -12.85
N CYS A 5 1.21 -12.39 -12.61
CA CYS A 5 2.66 -12.10 -12.49
C CYS A 5 3.20 -11.53 -13.82
N CYS A 6 3.80 -10.35 -13.77
CA CYS A 6 4.39 -9.67 -14.94
C CYS A 6 5.92 -9.82 -15.03
N GLU A 7 6.53 -10.57 -14.11
CA GLU A 7 7.98 -10.75 -14.03
C GLU A 7 8.52 -11.81 -15.00
N SER A 8 9.84 -11.80 -15.19
CA SER A 8 10.50 -12.79 -16.06
C SER A 8 10.41 -14.22 -15.50
N SER A 9 10.50 -15.23 -16.37
CA SER A 9 10.50 -16.64 -15.94
C SER A 9 11.61 -16.97 -14.95
N SER A 10 12.80 -16.36 -15.12
CA SER A 10 13.93 -16.50 -14.20
C SER A 10 13.62 -15.94 -12.81
N TRP A 11 12.96 -14.77 -12.76
CA TRP A 11 12.50 -14.22 -11.49
C TRP A 11 11.45 -15.11 -10.83
N MET A 12 10.47 -15.58 -11.60
CA MET A 12 9.40 -16.46 -11.11
C MET A 12 9.92 -17.79 -10.55
N GLU A 13 10.96 -18.35 -11.15
CA GLU A 13 11.64 -19.57 -10.66
C GLU A 13 12.32 -19.30 -9.30
N ASN A 14 13.09 -18.20 -9.21
CA ASN A 14 13.75 -17.81 -7.96
C ASN A 14 12.74 -17.49 -6.84
N ALA A 15 11.65 -16.82 -7.18
CA ALA A 15 10.54 -16.50 -6.27
C ALA A 15 9.63 -17.69 -5.98
N LYS A 16 9.87 -18.85 -6.63
CA LYS A 16 9.11 -20.10 -6.46
C LYS A 16 7.61 -19.92 -6.73
N VAL A 17 7.26 -19.10 -7.72
CA VAL A 17 5.88 -18.79 -8.09
C VAL A 17 5.09 -20.06 -8.42
N GLU A 18 5.73 -21.08 -9.00
CA GLU A 18 5.10 -22.39 -9.29
C GLU A 18 4.61 -23.16 -8.05
N LYS A 19 5.13 -22.85 -6.86
CA LYS A 19 4.75 -23.49 -5.60
C LYS A 19 3.56 -22.80 -4.92
N LEU A 20 3.16 -21.65 -5.44
CA LEU A 20 1.99 -20.91 -4.98
C LEU A 20 0.71 -21.66 -5.37
N SER A 21 -0.33 -21.53 -4.56
CA SER A 21 -1.58 -22.25 -4.77
C SER A 21 -2.24 -21.91 -6.12
N ARG A 22 -2.11 -20.65 -6.55
CA ARG A 22 -2.63 -20.14 -7.82
C ARG A 22 -1.54 -19.84 -8.83
N GLY A 23 -0.29 -20.16 -8.52
CA GLY A 23 0.85 -19.84 -9.39
C GLY A 23 0.92 -18.35 -9.74
N SER A 24 1.21 -18.07 -11.01
CA SER A 24 1.19 -16.72 -11.60
C SER A 24 -0.23 -16.21 -11.92
N ASN A 25 -1.27 -17.05 -11.80
CA ASN A 25 -2.66 -16.72 -12.14
C ASN A 25 -3.42 -16.10 -10.96
N GLN A 26 -2.78 -15.12 -10.32
CA GLN A 26 -3.34 -14.34 -9.22
C GLN A 26 -2.81 -12.91 -9.29
N PRO A 27 -3.46 -11.95 -8.62
CA PRO A 27 -2.95 -10.60 -8.55
C PRO A 27 -1.60 -10.54 -7.85
N PHE A 28 -0.73 -9.65 -8.32
CA PHE A 28 0.52 -9.29 -7.67
C PHE A 28 0.54 -7.81 -7.32
N TYR A 29 1.18 -7.51 -6.20
CA TYR A 29 1.23 -6.18 -5.62
C TYR A 29 2.68 -5.74 -5.46
N GLN A 30 2.96 -4.53 -5.92
CA GLN A 30 4.16 -3.81 -5.55
C GLN A 30 3.91 -3.14 -4.20
N VAL A 31 4.60 -3.59 -3.16
CA VAL A 31 4.44 -3.11 -1.78
C VAL A 31 5.70 -2.39 -1.31
N LEU A 32 5.52 -1.40 -0.45
CA LEU A 32 6.63 -0.80 0.30
C LEU A 32 6.90 -1.65 1.53
N VAL A 33 8.16 -1.83 1.88
CA VAL A 33 8.58 -2.60 3.05
C VAL A 33 9.01 -1.62 4.13
N ASP A 34 8.54 -1.83 5.36
CA ASP A 34 8.95 -1.00 6.50
C ASP A 34 10.46 -1.13 6.72
N VAL A 35 11.18 0.00 6.75
CA VAL A 35 12.63 0.04 6.91
C VAL A 35 13.11 -0.55 8.24
N TYR A 36 12.26 -0.58 9.27
CA TYR A 36 12.58 -1.23 10.54
C TYR A 36 12.39 -2.75 10.50
N ALA A 37 11.58 -3.26 9.57
CA ALA A 37 11.39 -4.69 9.38
C ALA A 37 12.54 -5.31 8.57
N ASP A 38 12.94 -4.66 7.46
CA ASP A 38 14.14 -5.00 6.71
C ASP A 38 14.76 -3.74 6.07
N PRO A 39 15.89 -3.23 6.60
CA PRO A 39 16.50 -2.02 6.08
C PRO A 39 17.12 -2.17 4.68
N ASN A 40 17.29 -3.41 4.18
CA ASN A 40 17.91 -3.67 2.87
C ASN A 40 16.87 -3.84 1.75
N LEU A 41 15.59 -3.91 2.10
CA LEU A 41 14.50 -4.12 1.16
C LEU A 41 13.52 -2.95 1.25
N LEU A 42 13.43 -2.14 0.19
CA LEU A 42 12.51 -1.00 0.14
C LEU A 42 11.17 -1.36 -0.51
N VAL A 43 11.23 -2.20 -1.55
CA VAL A 43 10.05 -2.59 -2.31
C VAL A 43 10.06 -4.09 -2.55
N ALA A 44 8.89 -4.69 -2.51
CA ALA A 44 8.70 -6.10 -2.83
C ALA A 44 7.56 -6.26 -3.84
N TYR A 45 7.66 -7.33 -4.64
CA TYR A 45 6.60 -7.76 -5.55
C TYR A 45 6.06 -9.09 -5.03
N VAL A 46 4.82 -9.07 -4.52
CA VAL A 46 4.26 -10.17 -3.73
C VAL A 46 2.93 -10.65 -4.31
N PRO A 47 2.67 -11.96 -4.29
CA PRO A 47 1.38 -12.53 -4.70
C PRO A 47 0.30 -12.19 -3.67
N GLU A 48 -0.95 -12.09 -4.13
CA GLU A 48 -2.13 -11.87 -3.28
C GLU A 48 -2.22 -12.87 -2.12
N GLU A 49 -1.92 -14.16 -2.36
CA GLU A 49 -2.00 -15.20 -1.32
C GLU A 49 -1.00 -15.03 -0.16
N HIS A 50 0.01 -14.16 -0.29
CA HIS A 50 0.95 -13.82 0.78
C HIS A 50 0.58 -12.53 1.51
N LEU A 51 -0.52 -11.87 1.12
CA LEU A 51 -0.99 -10.67 1.78
C LEU A 51 -2.13 -11.01 2.75
N THR A 52 -2.15 -10.31 3.87
CA THR A 52 -3.24 -10.38 4.84
C THR A 52 -3.57 -8.96 5.27
N ALA A 53 -4.82 -8.56 5.04
CA ALA A 53 -5.30 -7.28 5.53
C ALA A 53 -5.40 -7.34 7.07
N PRO A 54 -4.92 -6.31 7.79
CA PRO A 54 -5.05 -6.27 9.24
C PRO A 54 -6.54 -6.13 9.64
N ASP A 55 -6.93 -6.80 10.72
CA ASP A 55 -8.31 -6.74 11.24
C ASP A 55 -8.72 -5.36 11.77
N LYS A 56 -7.73 -4.52 12.08
CA LYS A 56 -7.91 -3.17 12.63
C LYS A 56 -7.02 -2.19 11.88
N PRO A 57 -7.44 -0.91 11.77
CA PRO A 57 -6.60 0.15 11.25
C PRO A 57 -5.22 0.16 11.93
N ASP A 58 -4.16 0.09 11.12
CA ASP A 58 -2.80 0.24 11.62
C ASP A 58 -2.37 1.70 11.51
N ILE A 59 -2.58 2.44 12.60
CA ILE A 59 -2.18 3.84 12.72
C ILE A 59 -0.72 4.00 13.18
N ARG A 60 0.06 2.91 13.21
CA ARG A 60 1.46 2.98 13.60
C ARG A 60 2.26 3.74 12.56
N ARG A 61 3.40 4.25 13.02
CA ARG A 61 4.36 4.92 12.17
C ARG A 61 4.98 3.91 11.22
N PHE A 62 4.74 4.09 9.93
CA PHE A 62 5.47 3.43 8.85
C PHE A 62 6.52 4.42 8.33
N ASP A 63 7.80 4.11 8.49
CA ASP A 63 8.87 4.95 7.95
C ASP A 63 9.37 4.33 6.63
N HIS A 64 9.40 5.13 5.57
CA HIS A 64 9.94 4.69 4.28
C HIS A 64 10.39 5.89 3.42
N PRO A 65 11.55 5.83 2.74
CA PRO A 65 12.06 6.95 1.95
C PRO A 65 11.11 7.38 0.82
N TYR A 66 10.24 6.49 0.34
CA TYR A 66 9.28 6.81 -0.73
C TYR A 66 7.94 7.35 -0.23
N ILE A 67 7.67 7.40 1.09
CA ILE A 67 6.37 7.86 1.58
C ILE A 67 6.05 9.27 1.10
N SER A 68 6.96 10.22 1.31
CA SER A 68 6.73 11.63 0.95
C SER A 68 6.65 11.87 -0.56
N PHE A 69 7.14 10.92 -1.36
CA PHE A 69 7.08 10.97 -2.82
C PHE A 69 5.78 10.35 -3.37
N LEU A 70 5.17 9.42 -2.64
CA LEU A 70 4.02 8.64 -3.12
C LEU A 70 2.69 9.07 -2.46
N PHE A 71 2.76 9.63 -1.26
CA PHE A 71 1.59 9.95 -0.43
C PHE A 71 1.68 11.34 0.19
N TYR A 72 0.52 11.97 0.39
CA TYR A 72 0.41 13.23 1.13
C TYR A 72 0.44 13.04 2.65
N GLY A 73 0.14 11.83 3.13
CA GLY A 73 -0.02 11.49 4.54
C GLY A 73 -0.99 10.33 4.70
N MET A 74 -1.47 10.11 5.92
CA MET A 74 -2.54 9.18 6.25
C MET A 74 -3.82 9.96 6.56
N ASP A 75 -4.98 9.39 6.27
CA ASP A 75 -6.25 9.91 6.74
C ASP A 75 -6.59 9.42 8.16
N SER A 76 -7.78 9.79 8.67
CA SER A 76 -8.24 9.40 10.00
C SER A 76 -8.51 7.89 10.16
N ALA A 77 -8.65 7.16 9.06
CA ALA A 77 -8.79 5.71 9.04
C ALA A 77 -7.43 4.98 8.99
N GLY A 78 -6.33 5.73 8.90
CA GLY A 78 -4.99 5.17 8.75
C GLY A 78 -4.64 4.78 7.31
N ASP A 79 -5.44 5.16 6.33
CA ASP A 79 -5.16 4.88 4.93
C ASP A 79 -4.24 5.94 4.34
N PHE A 80 -3.21 5.52 3.60
CA PHE A 80 -2.31 6.44 2.92
C PHE A 80 -3.00 7.13 1.75
N ILE A 81 -2.94 8.46 1.71
CA ILE A 81 -3.55 9.29 0.68
C ILE A 81 -2.59 9.45 -0.51
N PRO A 82 -2.83 8.80 -1.66
CA PRO A 82 -1.89 8.83 -2.79
C PRO A 82 -1.84 10.18 -3.49
N ILE A 83 -0.64 10.59 -3.91
CA ILE A 83 -0.46 11.80 -4.71
C ILE A 83 -1.14 11.68 -6.08
N LYS A 84 -1.38 12.82 -6.73
CA LYS A 84 -2.06 12.88 -8.04
C LYS A 84 -1.42 11.96 -9.08
N GLN A 85 -0.09 11.97 -9.20
CA GLN A 85 0.64 11.15 -10.19
C GLN A 85 0.42 9.65 -9.97
N LEU A 86 0.40 9.20 -8.72
CA LEU A 86 0.18 7.80 -8.37
C LEU A 86 -1.25 7.37 -8.71
N ARG A 87 -2.24 8.22 -8.43
CA ARG A 87 -3.65 8.00 -8.79
C ARG A 87 -3.87 7.92 -10.29
N GLU A 88 -3.25 8.82 -11.06
CA GLU A 88 -3.32 8.84 -12.52
C GLU A 88 -2.70 7.58 -13.12
N LYS A 89 -1.54 7.13 -12.62
CA LYS A 89 -0.87 5.89 -13.05
C LYS A 89 -1.79 4.67 -12.95
N TYR A 90 -2.60 4.59 -11.90
CA TYR A 90 -3.50 3.45 -11.65
C TYR A 90 -4.97 3.74 -11.98
N ASN A 91 -5.26 4.87 -12.64
CA ASN A 91 -6.62 5.32 -13.00
C ASN A 91 -7.61 5.25 -11.82
N ARG A 92 -7.21 5.74 -10.64
CA ARG A 92 -8.03 5.77 -9.43
C ARG A 92 -8.51 7.20 -9.10
N PRO A 93 -9.78 7.38 -8.69
CA PRO A 93 -10.24 8.68 -8.20
C PRO A 93 -9.56 9.06 -6.87
N ARG A 94 -9.68 10.33 -6.46
CA ARG A 94 -9.26 10.73 -5.11
C ARG A 94 -10.20 10.06 -4.10
N HIS A 95 -9.64 9.39 -3.09
CA HIS A 95 -10.42 8.94 -1.95
C HIS A 95 -10.75 10.16 -1.07
N GLU A 96 -12.02 10.31 -0.72
CA GLU A 96 -12.51 11.36 0.18
C GLU A 96 -13.09 10.67 1.41
N VAL A 97 -12.53 10.95 2.59
CA VAL A 97 -13.11 10.50 3.84
C VAL A 97 -14.33 11.36 4.13
N PRO A 98 -15.46 10.78 4.57
CA PRO A 98 -16.62 11.55 5.00
C PRO A 98 -16.21 12.59 6.04
N TYR A 99 -16.57 13.85 5.79
CA TYR A 99 -16.40 14.93 6.76
C TYR A 99 -17.33 14.67 7.95
N ASP A 100 -16.77 14.56 9.16
CA ASP A 100 -17.54 14.54 10.40
C ASP A 100 -17.65 15.99 10.92
N PRO A 101 -18.84 16.60 10.94
CA PRO A 101 -19.01 17.97 11.42
C PRO A 101 -18.67 18.18 12.91
N GLN A 102 -18.40 17.12 13.68
CA GLN A 102 -18.03 17.25 15.10
C GLN A 102 -16.58 17.72 15.34
N ASP A 103 -15.70 17.68 14.34
CA ASP A 103 -14.30 18.11 14.50
C ASP A 103 -14.11 19.65 14.58
N ASP A 104 -15.17 20.44 14.36
CA ASP A 104 -15.13 21.92 14.36
C ASP A 104 -15.62 22.58 15.68
N GLU A 105 -16.01 21.83 16.73
CA GLU A 105 -16.52 22.41 17.99
C GLU A 105 -15.46 22.61 19.11
N SER A 106 -14.18 22.80 18.77
CA SER A 106 -13.14 23.12 19.78
C SER A 106 -12.30 24.36 19.43
N GLY A 107 -12.91 25.36 18.79
CA GLY A 107 -12.24 26.59 18.34
C GLY A 107 -12.95 27.89 18.71
N GLY A 108 -13.68 27.96 19.84
CA GLY A 108 -14.37 29.18 20.27
C GLY A 108 -14.29 29.42 21.77
N ASP A 109 -13.88 30.65 22.12
CA ASP A 109 -13.89 31.33 23.42
C ASP A 109 -12.80 31.02 24.47
N ALA A 110 -11.76 31.88 24.46
CA ALA A 110 -11.25 32.58 25.64
C ALA A 110 -10.58 33.91 25.26
#